data_AF-A0A920BH07-F1
#
_entry.id   AF-A0A920BH07-F1
#
_cell.length_a   1.000
_cell.length_b   1.000
_cell.length_c   1.000
_cell.angle_alpha   90.00
_cell.angle_beta   90.00
_cell.angle_gamma   90.00
#
_symmetry.space_group_name_H-M   'P 1'
#
loop_
_entity.id
_entity.type
_entity.pdbx_description
1 polymer ?
#
loop_
_entity_poly.entity_id
_entity_poly.type
_entity_poly.pdbx_seq_one_letter_code
_entity_poly.pdbx_strand_id
1 'polypeptide(L)'
;MALANEALPPDEEVIVYKDNSDGKGNSYGCHENYLVDRSTPFGDIICHATTHFITRQIFTGSGKIGVEATGIDSNSIKYQLTQRPISSKKK
;
A
#
# COMPACT_ATOMS: atom_id res chain seq x y z
N MET A 1 4.56 21.40 4.15
CA MET A 1 5.21 21.17 5.46
C MET A 1 5.89 22.41 6.01
N ALA A 2 6.40 23.35 5.19
CA ALA A 2 7.04 24.58 5.67
C ALA A 2 6.24 25.33 6.76
N LEU A 3 4.98 25.67 6.51
CA LEU A 3 4.11 26.33 7.51
C LEU A 3 3.89 25.52 8.80
N ALA A 4 3.90 24.18 8.71
CA ALA A 4 3.74 23.33 9.89
C ALA A 4 5.04 23.29 10.71
N ASN A 5 6.19 23.27 10.03
CA ASN A 5 7.50 23.21 10.66
C ASN A 5 7.90 24.56 11.29
N GLU A 6 7.40 25.69 10.79
CA GLU A 6 7.60 27.02 11.39
C GLU A 6 7.03 27.14 12.81
N ALA A 7 6.04 26.33 13.15
CA ALA A 7 5.41 26.31 14.48
C ALA A 7 6.13 25.39 15.49
N LEU A 8 7.14 24.65 15.06
CA LEU A 8 7.85 23.67 15.89
C LEU A 8 9.06 24.32 16.59
N PRO A 9 9.54 23.74 17.71
CA PRO A 9 10.81 24.12 18.32
C PRO A 9 11.97 24.04 17.31
N PRO A 10 13.08 24.77 17.57
CA PRO A 10 14.32 24.56 16.83
C PRO A 10 14.72 23.08 16.86
N ASP A 11 15.21 22.58 15.71
CA ASP A 11 15.66 21.19 15.49
C ASP A 11 14.56 20.11 15.45
N GLU A 12 13.28 20.49 15.39
CA GLU A 12 12.18 19.56 15.13
C GLU A 12 11.57 19.76 13.73
N GLU A 13 11.17 18.65 13.10
CA GLU A 13 10.46 18.69 11.82
C GLU A 13 9.37 17.60 11.75
N VAL A 14 8.29 17.92 11.03
CA VAL A 14 7.31 16.92 10.64
C VAL A 14 7.57 16.49 9.21
N ILE A 15 7.74 15.18 9.03
CA ILE A 15 7.91 14.54 7.72
C ILE A 15 6.65 13.75 7.40
N VAL A 16 6.17 13.89 6.16
CA VAL A 16 5.03 13.12 5.65
C VAL A 16 5.51 12.24 4.51
N TYR A 17 5.41 10.93 4.71
CA TYR A 17 5.66 9.94 3.67
C TYR A 17 4.33 9.58 2.99
N LYS A 18 4.30 9.66 1.66
CA LYS A 18 3.18 9.16 0.86
C LYS A 18 3.54 7.78 0.33
N ASP A 19 3.51 6.81 1.23
CA ASP A 19 3.74 5.40 0.96
C ASP A 19 2.70 4.55 1.69
N ASN A 20 2.94 3.24 1.79
CA ASN A 20 2.01 2.28 2.37
C ASN A 20 2.63 1.40 3.47
N SER A 21 3.88 1.65 3.87
CA SER A 21 4.60 0.88 4.88
C SER A 21 5.71 1.74 5.51
N ASP A 22 5.89 1.59 6.82
CA ASP A 22 6.96 2.27 7.56
C ASP A 22 8.26 1.44 7.66
N GLY A 23 8.33 0.27 7.00
CA GLY A 23 9.45 -0.66 7.11
C GLY A 23 9.55 -1.37 8.47
N LYS A 24 8.59 -1.16 9.37
CA LYS A 24 8.57 -1.69 10.75
C LYS A 24 7.34 -2.57 11.00
N GLY A 25 6.61 -2.93 9.94
CA GLY A 25 5.46 -3.83 9.98
C GLY A 25 4.11 -3.12 9.99
N ASN A 26 4.06 -1.78 10.11
CA ASN A 26 2.81 -1.05 9.93
C ASN A 26 2.51 -0.86 8.45
N SER A 27 1.22 -0.80 8.12
CA SER A 27 0.78 -0.62 6.74
C SER A 27 -0.38 0.36 6.65
N TYR A 28 -0.29 1.27 5.67
CA TYR A 28 -1.24 2.36 5.45
C TYR A 28 -1.94 2.19 4.08
N GLY A 29 -3.21 2.56 3.99
CA GLY A 29 -4.04 2.35 2.79
C GLY A 29 -4.03 3.54 1.83
N CYS A 30 -3.95 3.26 0.53
CA CYS A 30 -4.34 4.18 -0.54
C CYS A 30 -5.54 3.58 -1.25
N HIS A 31 -6.71 4.24 -1.17
CA HIS A 31 -7.97 3.69 -1.66
C HIS A 31 -8.43 4.41 -2.92
N GLU A 32 -8.90 3.62 -3.89
CA GLU A 32 -9.55 4.10 -5.10
C GLU A 32 -11.05 3.89 -4.98
N ASN A 33 -11.85 4.90 -5.33
CA ASN A 33 -13.30 4.83 -5.33
C ASN A 33 -13.79 5.03 -6.76
N TYR A 34 -14.66 4.13 -7.23
CA TYR A 34 -15.22 4.18 -8.58
C TYR A 34 -16.75 4.28 -8.48
N LEU A 35 -17.32 5.31 -9.10
CA LEU A 35 -18.75 5.37 -9.32
C LEU A 35 -19.12 4.39 -10.44
N VAL A 36 -20.11 3.54 -10.20
CA VAL A 36 -20.60 2.52 -11.15
C VAL A 36 -22.10 2.58 -11.29
N ASP A 37 -22.63 2.07 -12.40
CA ASP A 37 -24.07 1.96 -12.60
C ASP A 37 -24.67 0.97 -11.59
N ARG A 38 -25.86 1.29 -11.06
CA ARG A 38 -26.54 0.42 -10.10
C ARG A 38 -27.01 -0.89 -10.74
N SER A 39 -27.24 -0.91 -12.04
CA SER A 39 -27.63 -2.09 -12.80
C SER A 39 -26.47 -3.05 -13.04
N THR A 40 -25.21 -2.66 -12.77
CA THR A 40 -24.06 -3.55 -12.92
C THR A 40 -24.11 -4.68 -11.90
N PRO A 41 -24.16 -5.97 -12.32
CA PRO A 41 -24.14 -7.08 -11.38
C PRO A 41 -22.83 -7.11 -10.58
N PHE A 42 -22.94 -7.17 -9.25
CA PHE A 42 -21.77 -7.14 -8.38
C PHE A 42 -20.85 -8.36 -8.57
N GLY A 43 -21.41 -9.52 -8.97
CA GLY A 43 -20.64 -10.71 -9.29
C GLY A 43 -19.66 -10.49 -10.45
N ASP A 44 -20.06 -9.74 -11.47
CA ASP A 44 -19.22 -9.44 -12.63
C ASP A 44 -18.06 -8.52 -12.23
N ILE A 45 -18.33 -7.54 -11.34
CA ILE A 45 -17.30 -6.68 -10.76
C ILE A 45 -16.25 -7.52 -10.03
N ILE A 46 -16.68 -8.45 -9.16
CA ILE A 46 -15.74 -9.34 -8.45
C ILE A 46 -14.91 -10.16 -9.44
N CYS A 47 -15.56 -10.81 -10.41
CA CYS A 47 -14.90 -11.70 -11.36
C CYS A 47 -13.81 -10.99 -12.15
N HIS A 48 -14.12 -9.82 -12.71
CA HIS A 48 -13.19 -9.10 -13.58
C HIS A 48 -12.18 -8.25 -12.81
N ALA A 49 -12.61 -7.53 -11.76
CA ALA A 49 -11.74 -6.64 -11.01
C ALA A 49 -10.67 -7.40 -10.22
N THR A 50 -10.98 -8.60 -9.70
CA THR A 50 -10.01 -9.39 -8.92
C THR A 50 -8.75 -9.71 -9.73
N THR A 51 -8.91 -10.27 -10.93
CA THR A 51 -7.77 -10.58 -11.81
C THR A 51 -6.99 -9.33 -12.19
N HIS A 52 -7.68 -8.23 -12.48
CA HIS A 52 -7.05 -6.95 -12.77
C HIS A 52 -6.23 -6.44 -11.58
N PHE A 53 -6.78 -6.43 -10.37
CA PHE A 53 -6.11 -5.91 -9.18
C PHE A 53 -4.93 -6.77 -8.71
N ILE A 54 -4.98 -8.09 -8.92
CA ILE A 54 -3.84 -8.98 -8.66
C ILE A 54 -2.66 -8.67 -9.59
N THR A 55 -2.93 -8.41 -10.87
CA THR A 55 -1.88 -8.28 -11.89
C THR A 55 -1.38 -6.85 -12.10
N ARG A 56 -2.20 -5.83 -11.84
CA ARG A 56 -1.83 -4.42 -12.09
C ARG A 56 -0.61 -3.95 -11.30
N GLN A 57 -0.28 -4.60 -10.19
CA GLN A 57 0.93 -4.30 -9.41
C GLN A 57 2.23 -4.34 -10.23
N ILE A 58 2.23 -5.02 -11.38
CA ILE A 58 3.36 -5.04 -12.33
C ILE A 58 3.68 -3.63 -12.83
N PHE A 59 2.67 -2.79 -13.06
CA PHE A 59 2.84 -1.44 -13.60
C PHE A 59 2.39 -0.32 -12.64
N THR A 60 1.65 -0.63 -11.58
CA THR A 60 1.23 0.35 -10.56
C THR A 60 1.97 0.21 -9.22
N GLY A 61 2.82 -0.81 -9.06
CA GLY A 61 3.50 -1.08 -7.80
C GLY A 61 4.53 0.00 -7.46
N SER A 62 4.53 0.49 -6.21
CA SER A 62 5.46 1.53 -5.74
C SER A 62 6.79 0.98 -5.20
N GLY A 63 7.01 -0.34 -5.27
CA GLY A 63 8.25 -0.99 -4.83
C GLY A 63 8.42 -1.07 -3.31
N LYS A 64 9.04 -2.16 -2.84
CA LYS A 64 9.48 -2.30 -1.44
C LYS A 64 10.78 -3.10 -1.36
N ILE A 65 11.72 -2.64 -0.53
CA ILE A 65 12.89 -3.42 -0.16
C ILE A 65 12.55 -4.22 1.10
N GLY A 66 12.95 -5.49 1.13
CA GLY A 66 12.68 -6.35 2.28
C GLY A 66 11.25 -6.89 2.32
N VAL A 67 10.98 -7.71 3.34
CA VAL A 67 9.67 -8.29 3.63
C VAL A 67 9.30 -8.07 5.10
N GLU A 68 8.01 -7.82 5.36
CA GLU A 68 7.48 -7.56 6.71
C GLU A 68 6.44 -8.61 7.11
N ALA A 69 6.53 -9.81 6.54
CA ALA A 69 5.65 -10.91 6.89
C ALA A 69 6.09 -11.52 8.23
N THR A 70 5.15 -11.74 9.13
CA THR A 70 5.42 -12.35 10.43
C THR A 70 6.15 -13.69 10.28
N GLY A 71 7.28 -13.84 10.97
CA GLY A 71 8.08 -15.07 10.95
C GLY A 71 8.99 -15.23 9.73
N ILE A 72 9.08 -14.23 8.85
CA ILE A 72 10.01 -14.21 7.73
C ILE A 72 11.13 -13.20 8.02
N ASP A 73 12.39 -13.60 7.80
CA ASP A 73 13.52 -12.69 7.89
C ASP A 73 13.38 -11.54 6.89
N SER A 74 13.56 -10.31 7.37
CA SER A 74 13.36 -9.09 6.59
C SER A 74 14.25 -8.99 5.34
N ASN A 75 15.41 -9.64 5.36
CA ASN A 75 16.36 -9.65 4.24
C ASN A 75 16.16 -10.83 3.27
N SER A 76 15.24 -11.76 3.56
CA SER A 76 14.99 -12.93 2.72
C SER A 76 14.44 -12.59 1.33
N ILE A 77 13.79 -11.43 1.18
CA ILE A 77 13.31 -10.90 -0.09
C ILE A 77 13.93 -9.52 -0.30
N LYS A 78 14.80 -9.39 -1.30
CA LYS A 78 15.51 -8.13 -1.56
C LYS A 78 14.60 -7.03 -2.07
N TYR A 79 13.66 -7.37 -2.96
CA TYR A 79 12.77 -6.40 -3.57
C TYR A 79 11.42 -7.03 -3.92
N GLN A 80 10.35 -6.26 -3.74
CA GLN A 80 8.98 -6.57 -4.10
C GLN A 80 8.42 -5.46 -4.98
N LEU A 81 7.57 -5.82 -5.94
CA LEU A 81 6.93 -4.84 -6.84
C LEU A 81 5.99 -3.89 -6.12
N THR A 82 5.35 -4.33 -5.03
CA THR A 82 4.34 -3.56 -4.29
C THR A 82 4.60 -3.60 -2.78
N GLN A 83 4.22 -2.53 -2.10
CA GLN A 83 4.18 -2.45 -0.64
C GLN A 83 2.90 -3.08 -0.05
N ARG A 84 1.89 -3.32 -0.90
CA ARG A 84 0.57 -3.84 -0.53
C ARG A 84 0.23 -5.08 -1.39
N PRO A 85 0.98 -6.19 -1.25
CA PRO A 85 0.63 -7.40 -1.96
C PRO A 85 -0.71 -7.93 -1.44
N ILE A 86 -1.45 -8.63 -2.30
CA ILE A 86 -2.55 -9.48 -1.85
C ILE A 86 -1.92 -10.63 -1.06
N SER A 87 -1.82 -10.42 0.25
CA SER A 87 -1.45 -11.47 1.20
C SER A 87 -2.73 -12.09 1.71
N SER A 88 -2.82 -13.42 1.71
CA SER A 88 -3.77 -14.09 2.57
C SER A 88 -3.36 -13.78 4.01
N LYS A 89 -3.97 -12.76 4.61
CA LYS A 89 -4.06 -12.74 6.06
C LYS A 89 -4.85 -14.00 6.42
N LYS A 90 -4.17 -15.11 6.71
CA LYS A 90 -4.72 -16.08 7.64
C LYS A 90 -4.99 -15.29 8.91
N LYS A 91 -6.26 -14.94 9.11
CA LYS A 91 -6.77 -14.61 10.43
C LYS A 91 -6.53 -15.82 11.34
#